data_AF-A0AAD7AYQ3-F1
#
_entry.id   AF-A0AAD7AYQ3-F1
#
_cell.length_a   1.000
_cell.length_b   1.000
_cell.length_c   1.000
_cell.angle_alpha   90.00
_cell.angle_beta   90.00
_cell.angle_gamma   90.00
#
_symmetry.space_group_name_H-M   'P 1'
#
loop_
_entity.id
_entity.type
_entity.pdbx_description
1 polymer ?
#
loop_
_entity_poly.entity_id
_entity_poly.type
_entity_poly.pdbx_seq_one_letter_code
_entity_poly.pdbx_strand_id
1 'polypeptide(L)'
;MSLVALFAWRPFPYGCLTAFYTILLAAVVSRPSSRRRLFFLPLLAMTWQLLSDAQAGYLSATLWFWSLLTASDYILVTDVQRELRLTGEPAAQSIENAPLIVRFKWAITLLCSSRGIGWAHGPCMRIPTATDTSRWTFITKQIVRFIASQLLFDAVNLHTRCNPALVDRLGLVHVGLAWRVIGTVGWAAGAAAALVGGHAAAAIFSVALGFSRPDEWYPVFGDLADTASLRKFWS
;
A
#
# COMPACT_ATOMS: atom_id res chain seq x y z
N MET A 1 17.21 18.54 -24.64
CA MET A 1 17.44 17.30 -23.86
C MET A 1 17.44 16.13 -24.83
N SER A 2 18.40 15.21 -24.72
CA SER A 2 18.40 13.95 -25.46
C SER A 2 17.40 12.96 -24.87
N LEU A 3 16.80 12.09 -25.70
CA LEU A 3 15.85 11.07 -25.26
C LEU A 3 16.42 10.15 -24.17
N VAL A 4 17.72 9.83 -24.26
CA VAL A 4 18.46 9.03 -23.26
C VAL A 4 18.35 9.63 -21.84
N ALA A 5 18.33 10.96 -21.71
CA ALA A 5 18.23 11.63 -20.41
C ALA A 5 16.81 11.61 -19.81
N LEU A 6 15.77 11.32 -20.61
CA LEU A 6 14.39 11.15 -20.13
C LEU A 6 14.09 9.70 -19.69
N PHE A 7 14.87 8.72 -20.18
CA PHE A 7 14.73 7.31 -19.82
C PHE A 7 15.85 6.79 -18.91
N ALA A 8 16.73 7.68 -18.43
CA ALA A 8 17.63 7.39 -17.32
C ALA A 8 16.82 7.19 -16.04
N TRP A 9 16.35 5.96 -15.82
CA TRP A 9 15.76 5.52 -14.55
C TRP A 9 16.80 5.72 -13.44
N ARG A 10 16.74 6.88 -12.76
CA ARG A 10 17.33 7.01 -11.43
C ARG A 10 16.71 5.89 -10.57
N PRO A 11 17.52 5.08 -9.85
CA PRO A 11 16.97 4.06 -8.99
C PRO A 11 16.01 4.75 -8.02
N PHE A 12 14.79 4.21 -7.89
CA PHE A 12 13.83 4.72 -6.93
C PHE A 12 14.51 4.82 -5.55
N PRO A 13 14.29 5.89 -4.77
CA PRO A 13 15.07 6.15 -3.56
C PRO A 13 14.64 5.24 -2.40
N TYR A 14 14.93 3.94 -2.53
CA TYR A 14 14.61 2.89 -1.56
C TYR A 14 15.21 3.20 -0.19
N GLY A 15 16.42 3.79 -0.12
CA GLY A 15 17.02 4.23 1.14
C GLY A 15 16.16 5.27 1.86
N CYS A 16 15.61 6.24 1.13
CA CYS A 16 14.67 7.22 1.69
C CYS A 16 13.35 6.55 2.09
N LEU A 17 12.77 5.69 1.26
CA LEU A 17 11.49 5.04 1.57
C LEU A 17 11.59 4.12 2.80
N THR A 18 12.67 3.33 2.89
CA THR A 18 12.97 2.50 4.07
C THR A 18 13.17 3.36 5.32
N ALA A 19 13.92 4.46 5.23
CA ALA A 19 14.09 5.39 6.34
C ALA A 19 12.75 6.03 6.77
N PHE A 20 11.89 6.41 5.83
CA PHE A 20 10.57 6.96 6.10
C PHE A 20 9.70 5.96 6.88
N TYR A 21 9.56 4.73 6.39
CA TYR A 21 8.77 3.71 7.09
C TYR A 21 9.40 3.26 8.40
N THR A 22 10.73 3.30 8.53
CA THR A 22 11.42 3.03 9.81
C THR A 22 11.14 4.12 10.84
N ILE A 23 11.14 5.39 10.44
CA ILE A 23 10.80 6.53 11.31
C ILE A 23 9.31 6.51 11.69
N LEU A 24 8.42 6.20 10.73
CA LEU A 24 6.98 6.04 10.99
C LEU A 24 6.72 4.86 11.95
N LEU A 25 7.33 3.71 11.73
CA LEU A 25 7.27 2.57 12.65
C LEU A 25 7.83 2.95 14.04
N ALA A 26 8.96 3.65 14.12
CA ALA A 26 9.52 4.13 15.39
C ALA A 26 8.58 5.09 16.14
N ALA A 27 7.79 5.90 15.42
CA ALA A 27 6.77 6.75 16.04
C ALA A 27 5.59 5.95 16.62
N VAL A 28 5.20 4.83 16.00
CA VAL A 28 3.89 4.18 16.18
C VAL A 28 3.72 3.09 17.28
N VAL A 29 4.66 2.47 18.00
CA VAL A 29 6.13 2.62 18.12
C VAL A 29 6.44 3.29 19.47
N SER A 30 6.77 4.58 19.48
CA SER A 30 6.92 5.39 20.70
C SER A 30 5.63 5.47 21.54
N ARG A 31 5.73 5.66 22.86
CA ARG A 31 4.53 5.81 23.73
C ARG A 31 3.81 7.15 23.47
N PRO A 32 2.47 7.22 23.64
CA PRO A 32 1.71 8.48 23.56
C PRO A 32 2.36 9.58 24.41
N SER A 33 2.85 10.61 23.74
CA SER A 33 3.60 11.70 24.35
C SER A 33 3.72 12.87 23.37
N SER A 34 3.78 14.10 23.88
CA SER A 34 3.93 15.30 23.03
C SER A 34 5.20 15.27 22.17
N ARG A 35 6.23 14.51 22.60
CA ARG A 35 7.48 14.30 21.85
C ARG A 35 7.30 13.40 20.62
N ARG A 36 6.26 12.55 20.53
CA ARG A 36 5.97 11.73 19.33
C ARG A 36 5.82 12.60 18.08
N ARG A 37 5.27 13.81 18.22
CA ARG A 37 5.08 14.77 17.12
C ARG A 37 6.39 15.18 16.43
N LEU A 38 7.54 15.08 17.10
CA LEU A 38 8.85 15.38 16.51
C LEU A 38 9.25 14.40 15.39
N PHE A 39 8.75 13.16 15.40
CA PHE A 39 8.99 12.21 14.30
C PHE A 39 8.37 12.67 12.97
N PHE A 40 7.38 13.56 12.97
CA PHE A 40 6.79 14.08 11.74
C PHE A 40 7.73 15.03 10.96
N LEU A 41 8.63 15.74 11.65
CA LEU A 41 9.53 16.71 11.01
C LEU A 41 10.45 16.11 9.94
N PRO A 42 11.21 15.01 10.20
CA PRO A 42 12.00 14.37 9.15
C PRO A 42 11.13 13.74 8.05
N LEU A 43 9.95 13.18 8.38
CA LEU A 43 9.02 12.62 7.39
C LEU A 43 8.53 13.71 6.41
N LEU A 44 8.14 14.87 6.94
CA LEU A 44 7.75 16.04 6.14
C LEU A 44 8.91 16.55 5.29
N ALA A 45 10.12 16.65 5.84
CA ALA A 45 11.30 17.10 5.10
C ALA A 45 11.67 16.15 3.94
N MET A 46 11.59 14.83 4.16
CA MET A 46 11.84 13.81 3.14
C MET A 46 10.79 13.84 2.03
N THR A 47 9.51 13.93 2.36
CA THR A 47 8.44 14.09 1.35
C THR A 47 8.59 15.41 0.60
N TRP A 48 8.88 16.53 1.29
CA TRP A 48 9.09 17.83 0.66
C TRP A 48 10.26 17.82 -0.33
N GLN A 49 11.41 17.27 0.06
CA GLN A 49 12.58 17.15 -0.82
C GLN A 49 12.24 16.37 -2.10
N LEU A 50 11.46 15.29 -1.98
CA LEU A 50 11.15 14.41 -3.10
C LEU A 50 10.03 14.97 -3.99
N LEU A 51 9.03 15.66 -3.42
CA LEU A 51 8.04 16.44 -4.20
C LEU A 51 8.64 17.69 -4.86
N SER A 52 9.79 18.17 -4.36
CA SER A 52 10.56 19.26 -4.98
C SER A 52 11.48 18.79 -6.12
N ASP A 53 11.74 17.49 -6.27
CA ASP A 53 12.49 16.97 -7.40
C ASP A 53 11.59 16.92 -8.64
N ALA A 54 11.86 17.79 -9.62
CA ALA A 54 11.14 17.83 -10.90
C ALA A 54 11.29 16.54 -11.74
N GLN A 55 12.13 15.59 -11.32
CA GLN A 55 12.27 14.24 -11.89
C GLN A 55 11.45 13.17 -11.16
N ALA A 56 10.74 13.51 -10.07
CA ALA A 56 9.89 12.59 -9.34
C ALA A 56 8.68 12.15 -10.18
N GLY A 57 8.69 10.89 -10.65
CA GLY A 57 7.59 10.32 -11.42
C GLY A 57 6.27 10.30 -10.63
N TYR A 58 5.15 10.49 -11.33
CA TYR A 58 3.80 10.60 -10.74
C TYR A 58 3.46 9.54 -9.69
N LEU A 59 3.82 8.28 -9.93
CA LEU A 59 3.59 7.18 -8.97
C LEU A 59 4.41 7.35 -7.69
N SER A 60 5.64 7.85 -7.79
CA SER A 60 6.47 8.18 -6.63
C SER A 60 5.88 9.36 -5.85
N ALA A 61 5.56 10.48 -6.53
CA ALA A 61 4.92 11.63 -5.89
C ALA A 61 3.62 11.24 -5.16
N THR A 62 2.77 10.43 -5.81
CA THR A 62 1.53 9.90 -5.22
C THR A 62 1.79 9.05 -3.97
N LEU A 63 2.75 8.11 -4.02
CA LEU A 63 3.11 7.26 -2.88
C LEU A 63 3.64 8.09 -1.69
N TRP A 64 4.50 9.06 -1.95
CA TRP A 64 5.12 9.90 -0.92
C TRP A 64 4.13 10.91 -0.31
N PHE A 65 3.18 11.42 -1.11
CA PHE A 65 2.06 12.22 -0.62
C PHE A 65 1.10 11.39 0.25
N TRP A 66 0.69 10.20 -0.20
CA TRP A 66 -0.15 9.29 0.58
C TRP A 66 0.51 8.92 1.91
N SER A 67 1.79 8.55 1.88
CA SER A 67 2.56 8.19 3.07
C SER A 67 2.70 9.34 4.07
N LEU A 68 2.79 10.59 3.58
CA LEU A 68 2.77 11.77 4.44
C LEU A 68 1.40 11.99 5.11
N LEU A 69 0.30 11.74 4.41
CA LEU A 69 -1.05 11.81 5.00
C LEU A 69 -1.23 10.74 6.08
N THR A 70 -0.83 9.48 5.83
CA THR A 70 -0.84 8.42 6.85
C THR A 70 0.05 8.76 8.05
N ALA A 71 1.24 9.32 7.81
CA ALA A 71 2.11 9.78 8.89
C ALA A 71 1.51 10.95 9.68
N SER A 72 0.83 11.89 9.01
CA SER A 72 0.16 13.02 9.67
C SER A 72 -0.96 12.54 10.58
N ASP A 73 -1.81 11.62 10.11
CA ASP A 73 -2.86 11.00 10.92
C ASP A 73 -2.27 10.28 12.14
N TYR A 74 -1.38 9.30 11.91
CA TYR A 74 -0.86 8.43 12.98
C TYR A 74 0.04 9.14 14.01
N ILE A 75 0.63 10.29 13.67
CA ILE A 75 1.58 11.01 14.54
C ILE A 75 0.95 12.26 15.17
N LEU A 76 0.15 13.03 14.43
CA LEU A 76 -0.32 14.35 14.84
C LEU A 76 -1.79 14.37 15.29
N VAL A 77 -2.66 13.69 14.54
CA VAL A 77 -4.13 13.75 14.68
C VAL A 77 -4.64 12.70 15.66
N THR A 78 -4.43 11.43 15.34
CA THR A 78 -5.02 10.27 16.02
C THR A 78 -4.04 9.69 17.05
N ASP A 79 -4.49 9.39 18.26
CA ASP A 79 -3.69 8.65 19.23
C ASP A 79 -3.79 7.14 19.02
N VAL A 80 -3.07 6.67 18.00
CA VAL A 80 -3.20 5.33 17.43
C VAL A 80 -3.17 4.19 18.45
N GLN A 81 -2.43 4.31 19.56
CA GLN A 81 -2.32 3.27 20.60
C GLN A 81 -3.48 3.27 21.62
N ARG A 82 -4.41 4.21 21.51
CA ARG A 82 -5.61 4.34 22.35
C ARG A 82 -6.90 4.22 21.53
N GLU A 83 -6.89 4.75 20.31
CA GLU A 83 -8.07 4.83 19.44
C GLU A 83 -8.17 3.64 18.47
N LEU A 84 -7.04 3.17 17.93
CA LEU A 84 -7.02 2.06 16.98
C LEU A 84 -6.80 0.73 17.72
N ARG A 85 -7.63 -0.26 17.40
CA ARG A 85 -7.61 -1.60 17.99
C ARG A 85 -8.09 -2.64 16.99
N LEU A 86 -7.68 -3.89 17.18
CA LEU A 86 -8.13 -5.03 16.38
C LEU A 86 -9.59 -5.39 16.74
N THR A 87 -10.30 -5.95 15.78
CA THR A 87 -11.69 -6.38 15.94
C THR A 87 -11.77 -7.54 16.92
N GLY A 88 -12.41 -7.31 18.07
CA GLY A 88 -12.49 -8.25 19.18
C GLY A 88 -11.71 -7.81 20.43
N GLU A 89 -10.79 -6.84 20.31
CA GLU A 89 -10.08 -6.30 21.49
C GLU A 89 -11.01 -5.43 22.35
N PRO A 90 -11.07 -5.66 23.69
CA PRO A 90 -11.87 -4.85 24.61
C PRO A 90 -11.45 -3.37 24.55
N ALA A 91 -12.43 -2.46 24.49
CA ALA A 91 -12.18 -1.02 24.40
C ALA A 91 -11.38 -0.43 25.59
N ALA A 92 -11.31 -1.16 26.72
CA ALA A 92 -10.53 -0.77 27.89
C ALA A 92 -9.03 -1.16 27.81
N GLN A 93 -8.60 -1.93 26.81
CA GLN A 93 -7.22 -2.40 26.67
C GLN A 93 -6.45 -1.57 25.62
N SER A 94 -6.01 -0.37 26.01
CA SER A 94 -5.07 0.42 25.19
C SER A 94 -3.71 -0.29 25.08
N ILE A 95 -3.14 -0.33 23.87
CA ILE A 95 -1.87 -1.03 23.62
C ILE A 95 -0.66 -0.27 24.20
N GLU A 96 -0.83 0.99 24.62
CA GLU A 96 0.24 1.87 25.11
C GLU A 96 1.05 1.30 26.30
N ASN A 97 0.38 0.49 27.12
CA ASN A 97 0.93 -0.12 28.34
C ASN A 97 1.57 -1.50 28.09
N ALA A 98 1.32 -2.12 26.93
CA ALA A 98 1.86 -3.43 26.60
C ALA A 98 3.40 -3.42 26.41
N PRO A 99 4.07 -4.58 26.51
CA PRO A 99 5.51 -4.68 26.25
C PRO A 99 5.91 -4.20 24.85
N LEU A 100 7.14 -3.70 24.70
CA LEU A 100 7.63 -3.10 23.45
C LEU A 100 7.45 -4.03 22.23
N ILE A 101 7.72 -5.33 22.39
CA ILE A 101 7.57 -6.33 21.32
C ILE A 101 6.10 -6.54 20.88
N VAL A 102 5.14 -6.39 21.79
CA VAL A 102 3.71 -6.49 21.48
C VAL A 102 3.28 -5.26 20.69
N ARG A 103 3.67 -4.07 21.15
CA ARG A 103 3.42 -2.79 20.48
C ARG A 103 4.09 -2.71 19.10
N PHE A 104 5.26 -3.33 18.94
CA PHE A 104 5.97 -3.44 17.66
C PHE A 104 5.25 -4.37 16.67
N LYS A 105 4.79 -5.55 17.11
CA LYS A 105 3.96 -6.45 16.27
C LYS A 105 2.66 -5.77 15.85
N TRP A 106 1.93 -5.20 16.81
CA TRP A 106 0.69 -4.44 16.58
C TRP A 106 0.88 -3.31 15.56
N ALA A 107 1.99 -2.57 15.64
CA ALA A 107 2.30 -1.49 14.70
C ALA A 107 2.63 -1.98 13.29
N ILE A 108 3.29 -3.14 13.14
CA ILE A 108 3.47 -3.80 11.84
C ILE A 108 2.12 -4.22 11.27
N THR A 109 1.25 -4.84 12.07
CA THR A 109 -0.12 -5.21 11.65
C THR A 109 -0.93 -3.99 11.21
N LEU A 110 -0.77 -2.84 11.88
CA LEU A 110 -1.43 -1.59 11.50
C LEU A 110 -0.90 -1.03 10.19
N LEU A 111 0.44 -0.92 10.05
CA LEU A 111 1.08 -0.35 8.87
C LEU A 111 0.94 -1.25 7.61
N CYS A 112 0.75 -2.56 7.79
CA CYS A 112 0.44 -3.48 6.71
C CYS A 112 -1.06 -3.57 6.36
N SER A 113 -1.98 -3.17 7.26
CA SER A 113 -3.43 -3.22 6.99
C SER A 113 -3.90 -1.96 6.24
N SER A 114 -3.56 -1.89 4.95
CA SER A 114 -3.83 -0.74 4.07
C SER A 114 -5.31 -0.38 3.87
N ARG A 115 -6.26 -1.25 4.24
CA ARG A 115 -7.71 -0.96 4.27
C ARG A 115 -8.32 -1.01 5.69
N GLY A 116 -7.50 -1.13 6.74
CA GLY A 116 -7.98 -1.32 8.12
C GLY A 116 -8.77 -2.62 8.35
N ILE A 117 -8.65 -3.64 7.48
CA ILE A 117 -9.39 -4.90 7.67
C ILE A 117 -8.88 -5.60 8.93
N GLY A 118 -9.81 -6.13 9.73
CA GLY A 118 -9.49 -6.67 11.06
C GLY A 118 -9.31 -5.62 12.15
N TRP A 119 -9.53 -4.33 11.87
CA TRP A 119 -9.51 -3.24 12.86
C TRP A 119 -10.90 -2.67 13.11
N ALA A 120 -11.14 -2.14 14.31
CA ALA A 120 -12.43 -1.59 14.73
C ALA A 120 -12.87 -0.32 13.99
N HIS A 121 -11.95 0.36 13.28
CA HIS A 121 -12.24 1.48 12.37
C HIS A 121 -12.44 1.03 10.91
N GLY A 122 -12.16 -0.25 10.61
CA GLY A 122 -12.21 -0.81 9.27
C GLY A 122 -13.63 -1.05 8.77
N PRO A 123 -13.79 -1.44 7.49
CA PRO A 123 -15.09 -1.76 6.93
C PRO A 123 -15.71 -2.97 7.66
N CYS A 124 -16.80 -2.74 8.40
CA CYS A 124 -17.61 -3.77 9.07
C CYS A 124 -18.42 -4.65 8.09
N MET A 125 -17.88 -4.91 6.91
CA MET A 125 -18.50 -5.71 5.87
C MET A 125 -18.39 -7.21 6.19
N ARG A 126 -19.16 -8.03 5.49
CA ARG A 126 -19.25 -9.47 5.72
C ARG A 126 -17.98 -10.17 5.20
N ILE A 127 -16.92 -10.10 6.00
CA ILE A 127 -15.63 -10.76 5.76
C ILE A 127 -15.90 -12.22 5.34
N PRO A 128 -15.37 -12.69 4.20
CA PRO A 128 -15.53 -14.08 3.78
C PRO A 128 -15.07 -15.03 4.88
N THR A 129 -15.91 -16.00 5.24
CA THR A 129 -15.64 -16.92 6.35
C THR A 129 -14.27 -17.57 6.21
N ALA A 130 -13.50 -17.60 7.30
CA ALA A 130 -12.17 -18.20 7.34
C ALA A 130 -12.19 -19.61 6.72
N THR A 131 -11.60 -19.77 5.53
CA THR A 131 -11.47 -21.09 4.91
C THR A 131 -10.31 -21.82 5.57
N ASP A 132 -10.56 -23.02 6.10
CA ASP A 132 -9.55 -23.94 6.67
C ASP A 132 -8.55 -24.42 5.61
N THR A 133 -7.68 -23.50 5.21
CA THR A 133 -6.62 -23.70 4.24
C THR A 133 -5.30 -23.85 4.98
N SER A 134 -4.60 -24.96 4.74
CA SER A 134 -3.31 -25.19 5.35
C SER A 134 -2.33 -24.05 4.98
N ARG A 135 -1.40 -23.74 5.89
CA ARG A 135 -0.43 -22.64 5.72
C ARG A 135 0.27 -22.69 4.36
N TRP A 136 0.68 -23.88 3.92
CA TRP A 136 1.35 -24.08 2.64
C TRP A 136 0.41 -23.93 1.44
N THR A 137 -0.84 -24.42 1.51
CA THR A 137 -1.85 -24.22 0.46
C THR A 137 -2.24 -22.74 0.31
N PHE A 138 -2.19 -21.95 1.38
CA PHE A 138 -2.31 -20.50 1.29
C PHE A 138 -1.08 -19.86 0.63
N ILE A 139 0.14 -20.20 1.09
CA ILE A 139 1.38 -19.63 0.56
C ILE A 139 1.52 -19.90 -0.96
N THR A 140 1.25 -21.12 -1.43
CA THR A 140 1.32 -21.44 -2.88
C THR A 140 0.30 -20.65 -3.70
N LYS A 141 -0.94 -20.48 -3.20
CA LYS A 141 -1.95 -19.61 -3.84
C LYS A 141 -1.48 -18.15 -3.92
N GLN A 142 -0.83 -17.62 -2.89
CA GLN A 142 -0.30 -16.26 -2.92
C GLN A 142 0.94 -16.12 -3.81
N ILE A 143 1.79 -17.15 -3.92
CA ILE A 143 2.92 -17.18 -4.89
C ILE A 143 2.40 -17.12 -6.33
N VAL A 144 1.38 -17.91 -6.66
CA VAL A 144 0.75 -17.87 -8.00
C VAL A 144 0.12 -16.50 -8.27
N ARG A 145 -0.59 -15.91 -7.29
CA ARG A 145 -1.13 -14.54 -7.40
C ARG A 145 -0.04 -13.49 -7.57
N PHE A 146 1.06 -13.60 -6.84
CA PHE A 146 2.21 -12.69 -6.96
C PHE A 146 2.80 -12.75 -8.36
N ILE A 147 3.14 -13.94 -8.86
CA ILE A 147 3.72 -14.14 -10.20
C ILE A 147 2.77 -13.63 -11.28
N ALA A 148 1.49 -14.00 -11.23
CA ALA A 148 0.49 -13.51 -12.19
C ALA A 148 0.34 -11.97 -12.16
N SER A 149 0.46 -11.36 -10.97
CA SER A 149 0.43 -9.90 -10.81
C SER A 149 1.68 -9.23 -11.38
N GLN A 150 2.88 -9.79 -11.18
CA GLN A 150 4.10 -9.26 -11.81
C GLN A 150 4.01 -9.35 -13.34
N LEU A 151 3.60 -10.50 -13.89
CA LEU A 151 3.45 -10.68 -15.34
C LEU A 151 2.42 -9.71 -15.94
N LEU A 152 1.30 -9.46 -15.26
CA LEU A 152 0.32 -8.45 -15.69
C LEU A 152 0.89 -7.02 -15.58
N PHE A 153 1.61 -6.71 -14.51
CA PHE A 153 2.26 -5.41 -14.33
C PHE A 153 3.31 -5.14 -15.41
N ASP A 154 4.16 -6.12 -15.73
CA ASP A 154 5.16 -6.02 -16.79
C ASP A 154 4.52 -5.89 -18.18
N ALA A 155 3.46 -6.66 -18.46
CA ALA A 155 2.70 -6.54 -19.70
C ALA A 155 2.05 -5.15 -19.87
N VAL A 156 1.51 -4.57 -18.77
CA VAL A 156 0.98 -3.20 -18.75
C VAL A 156 2.10 -2.17 -18.94
N ASN A 157 3.27 -2.35 -18.32
CA ASN A 157 4.41 -1.47 -18.49
C ASN A 157 4.96 -1.52 -19.92
N LEU A 158 5.01 -2.70 -20.54
CA LEU A 158 5.37 -2.88 -21.94
C LEU A 158 4.34 -2.21 -22.87
N HIS A 159 3.03 -2.42 -22.64
CA HIS A 159 1.99 -1.70 -23.38
C HIS A 159 2.16 -0.17 -23.23
N THR A 160 2.40 0.32 -22.02
CA THR A 160 2.59 1.75 -21.74
C THR A 160 3.78 2.33 -22.52
N ARG A 161 4.87 1.58 -22.66
CA ARG A 161 6.06 1.93 -23.45
C ARG A 161 5.87 1.82 -24.97
N CYS A 162 4.79 1.18 -25.42
CA CYS A 162 4.44 1.02 -26.83
C CYS A 162 3.18 1.82 -27.24
N ASN A 163 2.50 2.49 -26.31
CA ASN A 163 1.28 3.24 -26.57
C ASN A 163 1.63 4.71 -26.94
N PRO A 164 1.38 5.17 -28.17
CA PRO A 164 1.71 6.53 -28.59
C PRO A 164 0.92 7.61 -27.80
N ALA A 165 -0.20 7.25 -27.15
CA ALA A 165 -0.93 8.16 -26.26
C ALA A 165 -0.16 8.52 -24.96
N LEU A 166 0.87 7.75 -24.62
CA LEU A 166 1.58 7.81 -23.34
C LEU A 166 3.09 8.07 -23.51
N VAL A 167 3.66 7.78 -24.68
CA VAL A 167 5.08 7.98 -24.99
C VAL A 167 5.33 9.27 -25.76
N ASP A 168 4.54 9.54 -26.81
CA ASP A 168 4.71 10.73 -27.62
C ASP A 168 4.12 11.95 -26.91
N ARG A 169 4.72 13.12 -27.11
CA ARG A 169 4.16 14.41 -26.65
C ARG A 169 3.00 14.91 -27.52
N LEU A 170 2.29 13.99 -28.17
CA LEU A 170 1.04 14.25 -28.85
C LEU A 170 -0.02 14.59 -27.79
N GLY A 171 -0.50 15.83 -27.77
CA GLY A 171 -1.60 16.21 -26.88
C GLY A 171 -2.79 15.29 -27.08
N LEU A 172 -3.45 14.86 -25.99
CA LEU A 172 -4.45 13.78 -25.97
C LEU A 172 -5.46 13.82 -27.13
N VAL A 173 -5.88 15.03 -27.53
CA VAL A 173 -6.81 15.27 -28.65
C VAL A 173 -6.38 14.64 -29.98
N HIS A 174 -5.08 14.57 -30.26
CA HIS A 174 -4.52 14.03 -31.52
C HIS A 174 -4.51 12.50 -31.59
N VAL A 175 -4.75 11.82 -30.47
CA VAL A 175 -4.65 10.36 -30.38
C VAL A 175 -6.04 9.73 -30.36
N GLY A 176 -6.26 8.68 -31.17
CA GLY A 176 -7.56 8.04 -31.34
C GLY A 176 -8.15 7.50 -30.02
N LEU A 177 -9.48 7.57 -29.86
CA LEU A 177 -10.17 7.23 -28.61
C LEU A 177 -9.80 5.83 -28.07
N ALA A 178 -9.67 4.83 -28.94
CA ALA A 178 -9.28 3.48 -28.57
C ALA A 178 -7.94 3.44 -27.80
N TRP A 179 -6.90 4.15 -28.26
CA TRP A 179 -5.61 4.22 -27.57
C TRP A 179 -5.68 4.88 -26.19
N ARG A 180 -6.57 5.88 -26.02
CA ARG A 180 -6.83 6.52 -24.72
C ARG A 180 -7.53 5.55 -23.77
N VAL A 181 -8.55 4.84 -24.24
CA VAL A 181 -9.29 3.83 -23.45
C VAL A 181 -8.37 2.69 -23.04
N ILE A 182 -7.64 2.09 -23.99
CA ILE A 182 -6.70 0.99 -23.71
C ILE A 182 -5.57 1.47 -22.76
N GLY A 183 -5.04 2.68 -22.95
CA GLY A 183 -4.05 3.26 -22.03
C GLY A 183 -4.60 3.47 -20.61
N THR A 184 -5.85 3.92 -20.48
CA THR A 184 -6.51 4.14 -19.18
C THR A 184 -6.82 2.81 -18.47
N VAL A 185 -7.38 1.84 -19.19
CA VAL A 185 -7.67 0.48 -18.67
C VAL A 185 -6.36 -0.25 -18.34
N GLY A 186 -5.33 -0.11 -19.17
CA GLY A 186 -3.99 -0.62 -18.91
C GLY A 186 -3.41 -0.03 -17.62
N TRP A 187 -3.40 1.29 -17.47
CA TRP A 187 -2.92 1.94 -16.24
C TRP A 187 -3.67 1.46 -14.98
N ALA A 188 -5.00 1.35 -15.06
CA ALA A 188 -5.82 0.84 -13.95
C ALA A 188 -5.50 -0.64 -13.64
N ALA A 189 -5.31 -1.48 -14.65
CA ALA A 189 -4.90 -2.87 -14.47
C ALA A 189 -3.49 -2.99 -13.88
N GLY A 190 -2.56 -2.10 -14.26
CA GLY A 190 -1.22 -2.02 -13.66
C GLY A 190 -1.27 -1.60 -12.19
N ALA A 191 -2.08 -0.61 -11.84
CA ALA A 191 -2.29 -0.20 -10.45
C ALA A 191 -2.89 -1.34 -9.62
N ALA A 192 -3.90 -2.05 -10.14
CA ALA A 192 -4.49 -3.21 -9.50
C ALA A 192 -3.49 -4.36 -9.33
N ALA A 193 -2.68 -4.66 -10.35
CA ALA A 193 -1.63 -5.67 -10.31
C ALA A 193 -0.53 -5.34 -9.29
N ALA A 194 -0.09 -4.07 -9.22
CA ALA A 194 0.89 -3.63 -8.22
C ALA A 194 0.36 -3.80 -6.79
N LEU A 195 -0.91 -3.45 -6.53
CA LEU A 195 -1.55 -3.60 -5.23
C LEU A 195 -1.74 -5.06 -4.83
N VAL A 196 -2.24 -5.92 -5.73
CA VAL A 196 -2.42 -7.36 -5.47
C VAL A 196 -1.06 -8.06 -5.31
N GLY A 197 -0.07 -7.72 -6.12
CA GLY A 197 1.29 -8.22 -6.00
C GLY A 197 1.96 -7.84 -4.67
N GLY A 198 1.91 -6.56 -4.30
CA GLY A 198 2.46 -6.08 -3.02
C GLY A 198 1.79 -6.74 -1.81
N HIS A 199 0.46 -6.86 -1.83
CA HIS A 199 -0.31 -7.55 -0.80
C HIS A 199 0.03 -9.05 -0.73
N ALA A 200 0.10 -9.75 -1.88
CA ALA A 200 0.45 -11.17 -1.92
C ALA A 200 1.87 -11.44 -1.40
N ALA A 201 2.84 -10.57 -1.73
CA ALA A 201 4.19 -10.65 -1.19
C ALA A 201 4.21 -10.47 0.34
N ALA A 202 3.52 -9.45 0.86
CA ALA A 202 3.40 -9.23 2.30
C ALA A 202 2.73 -10.44 3.01
N ALA A 203 1.69 -11.02 2.40
CA ALA A 203 1.02 -12.21 2.90
C ALA A 203 1.96 -13.42 2.97
N ILE A 204 2.76 -13.66 1.92
CA ILE A 204 3.76 -14.74 1.88
C ILE A 204 4.75 -14.58 3.04
N PHE A 205 5.39 -13.41 3.18
CA PHE A 205 6.39 -13.19 4.24
C PHE A 205 5.77 -13.31 5.64
N SER A 206 4.62 -12.67 5.88
CA SER A 206 3.98 -12.64 7.20
C SER A 206 3.48 -14.01 7.65
N VAL A 207 2.89 -14.80 6.74
CA VAL A 207 2.39 -16.15 7.04
C VAL A 207 3.52 -17.20 7.09
N ALA A 208 4.57 -17.06 6.28
CA ALA A 208 5.75 -17.93 6.35
C ALA A 208 6.53 -17.75 7.66
N LEU A 209 6.73 -16.50 8.10
CA LEU A 209 7.39 -16.16 9.37
C LEU A 209 6.50 -16.37 10.61
N GLY A 210 5.22 -16.68 10.42
CA GLY A 210 4.27 -16.93 11.51
C GLY A 210 3.86 -15.68 12.30
N PHE A 211 3.96 -14.48 11.69
CA PHE A 211 3.45 -13.24 12.28
C PHE A 211 1.93 -13.12 12.17
N SER A 212 1.31 -13.84 11.22
CA SER A 212 -0.13 -13.83 10.93
C SER A 212 -0.61 -15.20 10.45
N ARG A 213 -1.92 -15.45 10.52
CA ARG A 213 -2.58 -16.68 10.05
C ARG A 213 -3.16 -16.47 8.62
N PRO A 214 -3.36 -17.55 7.83
CA PRO A 214 -3.93 -17.45 6.48
C PRO A 214 -5.28 -16.74 6.37
N ASP A 215 -6.13 -16.86 7.39
CA ASP A 215 -7.48 -16.30 7.46
C ASP A 215 -7.53 -14.79 7.77
N GLU A 216 -6.38 -14.16 8.01
CA GLU A 216 -6.25 -12.72 8.27
C GLU A 216 -5.96 -11.90 6.98
N TRP A 217 -5.70 -12.58 5.85
CA TRP A 217 -5.26 -11.96 4.60
C TRP A 217 -6.33 -12.00 3.50
N TYR A 218 -7.25 -11.05 3.58
CA TYR A 218 -8.35 -10.89 2.62
C TYR A 218 -7.90 -10.26 1.29
N PRO A 219 -8.54 -10.61 0.16
CA PRO A 219 -8.29 -9.97 -1.13
C PRO A 219 -8.34 -8.43 -1.09
N VAL A 220 -7.47 -7.79 -1.88
CA VAL A 220 -7.39 -6.32 -2.00
C VAL A 220 -8.67 -5.72 -2.61
N PHE A 221 -9.32 -6.47 -3.49
CA PHE A 221 -10.57 -6.15 -4.17
C PHE A 221 -11.58 -7.27 -3.91
N GLY A 222 -12.86 -6.94 -3.87
CA GLY A 222 -13.95 -7.91 -3.80
C GLY A 222 -14.12 -8.71 -5.10
N ASP A 223 -15.25 -9.40 -5.24
CA ASP A 223 -15.56 -10.09 -6.49
C ASP A 223 -15.80 -9.08 -7.62
N LEU A 224 -14.93 -9.11 -8.63
CA LEU A 224 -15.01 -8.22 -9.79
C LEU A 224 -16.29 -8.45 -10.62
N ALA A 225 -16.91 -9.64 -10.52
CA ALA A 225 -18.18 -9.95 -11.19
C ALA A 225 -19.41 -9.30 -10.52
N ASP A 226 -19.34 -8.97 -9.22
CA ASP A 226 -20.44 -8.32 -8.47
C ASP A 226 -20.09 -6.86 -8.11
N THR A 227 -19.51 -6.13 -9.07
CA THR A 227 -19.04 -4.75 -8.89
C THR A 227 -20.13 -3.69 -9.02
N ALA A 228 -21.40 -4.07 -8.82
CA ALA A 228 -22.59 -3.21 -8.93
C ALA A 228 -22.61 -2.00 -7.97
N SER A 229 -21.66 -1.90 -7.05
CA SER A 229 -21.35 -0.66 -6.33
C SER A 229 -19.88 -0.62 -5.90
N LEU A 230 -19.34 0.58 -5.69
CA LEU A 230 -18.00 0.76 -5.10
C LEU A 230 -17.85 0.02 -3.76
N ARG A 231 -18.92 -0.10 -2.96
CA ARG A 231 -18.90 -0.85 -1.69
C ARG A 231 -18.55 -2.34 -1.92
N LYS A 232 -19.07 -2.96 -2.98
CA LYS A 232 -18.78 -4.37 -3.33
C LYS A 232 -17.40 -4.53 -3.99
N PHE A 233 -16.99 -3.57 -4.83
CA PHE A 233 -15.62 -3.56 -5.37
C PHE A 233 -14.55 -3.51 -4.25
N TRP A 234 -14.84 -2.79 -3.16
CA TRP A 234 -13.96 -2.67 -1.98
C TRP A 234 -14.28 -3.63 -0.82
N SER A 235 -15.15 -4.63 -1.00
CA SER A 235 -15.42 -5.65 0.03
C SER A 235 -14.52 -6.87 -0.12
#